data_AF-A0A7W5YUR2-F1
#
_entry.id   AF-A0A7W5YUR2-F1
#
_cell.length_a   1.000
_cell.length_b   1.000
_cell.length_c   1.000
_cell.angle_alpha   90.00
_cell.angle_beta   90.00
_cell.angle_gamma   90.00
#
_symmetry.space_group_name_H-M   'P 1'
#
loop_
_entity.id
_entity.type
_entity.pdbx_description
1 polymer ?
#
loop_
_entity_poly.entity_id
_entity_poly.type
_entity_poly.pdbx_seq_one_letter_code
_entity_poly.pdbx_strand_id
1 'polypeptide(L)'
;MTEKRIAPPFEGQQFTSHQEWVNKARSWLTRHPQYNNTEHGETKGWRGHHFTAMCFDSFGRRVTNGGDFRRAEEEGAFPVWWIWPDQICELVARRQAVPA
;
A
#
# COMPACT_ATOMS: atom_id res chain seq x y z
N MET A 1 -0.21 -13.33 -22.89
CA MET A 1 0.72 -13.45 -21.74
C MET A 1 -0.13 -13.38 -20.49
N THR A 2 -0.09 -14.38 -19.62
CA THR A 2 -0.87 -14.36 -18.37
C THR A 2 -0.25 -13.30 -17.47
N GLU A 3 -0.95 -12.19 -17.24
CA GLU A 3 -0.46 -11.13 -16.35
C GLU A 3 -0.31 -11.71 -14.94
N LYS A 4 0.92 -11.67 -14.43
CA LYS A 4 1.25 -12.21 -13.10
C LYS A 4 0.62 -11.31 -12.05
N ARG A 5 -0.37 -11.84 -11.32
CA ARG A 5 -0.97 -11.15 -10.18
C ARG A 5 -0.22 -11.45 -8.88
N ILE A 6 0.00 -10.42 -8.08
CA ILE A 6 0.61 -10.49 -6.76
C ILE A 6 -0.50 -10.49 -5.72
N ALA A 7 -0.51 -11.53 -4.88
CA ALA A 7 -1.45 -11.63 -3.78
C ALA A 7 -1.08 -10.68 -2.63
N PRO A 8 -2.07 -10.19 -1.87
CA PRO A 8 -1.85 -9.43 -0.66
C PRO A 8 -0.94 -10.18 0.33
N PRO A 9 0.14 -9.57 0.83
CA PRO A 9 1.12 -10.28 1.66
C PRO A 9 0.69 -10.49 3.12
N PHE A 10 -0.32 -9.75 3.57
CA PHE A 10 -0.86 -9.78 4.92
C PHE A 10 -2.38 -9.84 4.88
N GLU A 11 -2.96 -10.70 5.72
CA GLU A 11 -4.41 -10.88 5.83
C GLU A 11 -5.09 -9.58 6.30
N GLY A 12 -6.23 -9.23 5.69
CA GLY A 12 -7.01 -8.05 6.06
C GLY A 12 -6.35 -6.69 5.75
N GLN A 13 -5.23 -6.66 5.03
CA GLN A 13 -4.57 -5.42 4.58
C GLN A 13 -4.81 -5.15 3.09
N GLN A 14 -6.08 -5.11 2.68
CA GLN A 14 -6.48 -4.86 1.30
C GLN A 14 -7.79 -4.09 1.17
N PHE A 15 -7.93 -3.37 0.06
CA PHE A 15 -9.18 -2.89 -0.49
C PHE A 15 -9.57 -3.78 -1.67
N THR A 16 -10.83 -4.17 -1.71
CA THR A 16 -11.43 -5.04 -2.74
C THR A 16 -12.08 -4.24 -3.87
N SER A 17 -12.35 -2.95 -3.67
CA SER A 17 -12.92 -2.05 -4.67
C SER A 17 -12.50 -0.59 -4.43
N HIS A 18 -12.67 0.26 -5.45
CA HIS A 18 -12.42 1.69 -5.32
C HIS A 18 -13.39 2.34 -4.32
N GLN A 19 -14.66 1.92 -4.29
CA GLN A 19 -15.64 2.42 -3.32
C GLN A 19 -15.27 2.10 -1.87
N GLU A 20 -14.71 0.91 -1.61
CA GLU A 20 -14.20 0.57 -0.28
C GLU A 20 -13.04 1.46 0.12
N TRP A 21 -12.11 1.72 -0.81
CA TRP A 21 -11.05 2.69 -0.59
C TRP A 21 -11.61 4.08 -0.26
N VAL A 22 -12.53 4.62 -1.07
CA VAL A 22 -13.18 5.93 -0.81
C VAL A 22 -13.76 5.98 0.60
N ASN A 23 -14.39 4.89 1.05
CA ASN A 23 -15.10 4.83 2.32
C ASN A 23 -14.18 4.56 3.54
N LYS A 24 -13.08 3.83 3.37
CA LYS A 24 -12.29 3.27 4.49
C LYS A 24 -10.82 3.67 4.51
N ALA A 25 -10.28 4.25 3.43
CA ALA A 25 -8.85 4.52 3.32
C ALA A 25 -8.31 5.33 4.50
N ARG A 26 -9.02 6.41 4.87
CA ARG A 26 -8.60 7.25 6.00
C ARG A 26 -8.52 6.44 7.29
N SER A 27 -9.51 5.63 7.62
CA SER A 27 -9.51 4.90 8.90
C SER A 27 -8.52 3.73 8.89
N TRP A 28 -8.28 3.07 7.75
CA TRP A 28 -7.40 1.91 7.67
C TRP A 28 -5.93 2.31 7.52
N LEU A 29 -5.63 3.31 6.68
CA LEU A 29 -4.26 3.75 6.36
C LEU A 29 -3.67 4.73 7.37
N THR A 30 -4.40 5.08 8.43
CA THR A 30 -3.88 5.87 9.55
C THR A 30 -4.01 5.17 10.91
N ARG A 31 -4.38 3.88 10.94
CA ARG A 31 -4.62 3.15 12.20
C ARG A 31 -3.35 2.69 12.92
N HIS A 32 -2.21 2.72 12.24
CA HIS A 32 -0.96 2.22 12.83
C HIS A 32 -0.51 3.12 13.98
N PRO A 33 -0.07 2.57 15.13
CA PRO A 33 0.37 3.37 16.27
C PRO A 33 1.50 4.36 15.95
N GLN A 34 2.36 4.00 14.99
CA GLN A 34 3.47 4.85 14.54
C GLN A 34 3.12 5.76 13.35
N TYR A 35 1.85 5.81 12.91
CA TYR A 35 1.46 6.62 11.76
C TYR A 35 1.90 8.08 11.91
N ASN A 36 2.72 8.55 10.98
CA ASN A 36 3.18 9.93 10.90
C ASN A 36 3.37 10.35 9.44
N ASN A 37 2.50 11.23 8.95
CA ASN A 37 2.61 11.78 7.60
C ASN A 37 3.27 13.16 7.63
N THR A 38 4.49 13.23 7.08
CA THR A 38 5.31 14.45 7.02
C THR A 38 5.42 15.06 5.61
N GLU A 39 4.74 14.50 4.60
CA GLU A 39 4.85 14.94 3.19
C GLU A 39 4.24 16.32 2.93
N HIS A 40 3.20 16.70 3.68
CA HIS A 40 2.46 17.95 3.47
C HIS A 40 2.71 18.95 4.61
N GLY A 41 3.37 20.07 4.30
CA GLY A 41 3.74 21.11 5.27
C GLY A 41 4.43 22.29 4.58
N GLU A 42 4.44 23.46 5.21
CA GLU A 42 4.98 24.71 4.65
C GLU A 42 6.51 24.81 4.77
N THR A 43 7.12 24.03 5.68
CA THR A 43 8.53 24.15 6.03
C THR A 43 9.43 23.34 5.08
N LYS A 44 10.48 23.95 4.51
CA LYS A 44 11.53 23.25 3.75
C LYS A 44 12.52 22.58 4.71
N GLY A 45 12.93 21.33 4.46
CA GLY A 45 13.93 20.61 5.26
C GLY A 45 13.48 19.24 5.77
N TRP A 46 14.27 18.61 6.66
CA TRP A 46 13.91 17.36 7.33
C TRP A 46 12.71 17.57 8.24
N ARG A 47 11.66 16.76 8.06
CA ARG A 47 10.38 16.90 8.78
C ARG A 47 10.15 15.81 9.82
N GLY A 48 11.21 15.13 10.22
CA GLY A 48 11.12 14.00 11.14
C GLY A 48 10.82 12.68 10.44
N HIS A 49 10.57 11.66 11.26
CA HIS A 49 10.35 10.29 10.81
C HIS A 49 9.02 10.16 10.04
N HIS A 50 9.09 9.80 8.76
CA HIS A 50 7.91 9.52 7.95
C HIS A 50 7.49 8.06 8.09
N PHE A 51 6.23 7.80 8.44
CA PHE A 51 5.69 6.45 8.61
C PHE A 51 4.25 6.41 8.11
N THR A 52 4.06 6.01 6.85
CA THR A 52 2.75 5.89 6.22
C THR A 52 2.62 4.56 5.48
N ALA A 53 1.39 4.12 5.25
CA ALA A 53 1.12 2.90 4.52
C ALA A 53 1.51 3.02 3.04
N MET A 54 2.11 1.97 2.50
CA MET A 54 2.43 1.86 1.08
C MET A 54 1.47 0.90 0.39
N CYS A 55 0.59 1.43 -0.46
CA CYS A 55 -0.38 0.70 -1.27
C CYS A 55 0.17 0.24 -2.64
N PHE A 56 -0.24 -0.95 -3.07
CA PHE A 56 0.11 -1.58 -4.34
C PHE A 56 -1.09 -2.31 -4.94
N ASP A 57 -1.24 -2.28 -6.25
CA ASP A 57 -2.28 -3.07 -6.94
C ASP A 57 -1.87 -4.53 -7.14
N SER A 58 -2.78 -5.36 -7.65
CA SER A 58 -2.49 -6.77 -7.92
C SER A 58 -1.45 -7.00 -9.03
N PHE A 59 -1.06 -5.97 -9.80
CA PHE A 59 0.08 -6.06 -10.72
C PHE A 59 1.40 -5.63 -10.06
N GLY A 60 1.37 -5.22 -8.80
CA GLY A 60 2.54 -4.78 -8.03
C GLY A 60 2.92 -3.33 -8.25
N ARG A 61 2.06 -2.53 -8.90
CA ARG A 61 2.34 -1.11 -9.15
C ARG A 61 1.98 -0.29 -7.92
N ARG A 62 2.77 0.75 -7.65
CA ARG A 62 2.51 1.65 -6.53
C ARG A 62 1.22 2.43 -6.78
N VAL A 63 0.39 2.54 -5.75
CA VAL A 63 -0.85 3.32 -5.75
C VAL A 63 -0.70 4.44 -4.71
N THR A 64 -0.72 5.69 -5.17
CA THR A 64 -0.35 6.85 -4.33
C THR A 64 -1.53 7.77 -3.99
N ASN A 65 -2.52 7.83 -4.88
CA ASN A 65 -3.63 8.77 -4.76
C ASN A 65 -4.91 8.16 -5.37
N GLY A 66 -6.04 8.87 -5.24
CA GLY A 66 -7.32 8.40 -5.79
C GLY A 66 -7.34 8.17 -7.30
N GLY A 67 -6.51 8.89 -8.07
CA GLY A 67 -6.35 8.64 -9.51
C GLY A 67 -5.76 7.27 -9.80
N ASP A 68 -4.75 6.85 -9.03
CA ASP A 68 -4.18 5.50 -9.14
C ASP A 68 -5.17 4.41 -8.71
N PHE A 69 -6.00 4.67 -7.69
CA PHE A 69 -7.05 3.74 -7.28
C PHE A 69 -8.13 3.58 -8.36
N ARG A 70 -8.52 4.68 -9.02
CA ARG A 70 -9.44 4.63 -10.16
C ARG A 70 -8.83 3.87 -11.34
N ARG A 71 -7.56 4.11 -11.66
CA ARG A 71 -6.82 3.36 -12.68
C ARG A 71 -6.81 1.86 -12.37
N ALA A 72 -6.59 1.48 -11.10
CA ALA A 72 -6.62 0.08 -10.71
C ALA A 72 -8.01 -0.57 -10.88
N GLU A 73 -9.10 0.19 -10.77
CA GLU A 73 -10.46 -0.28 -11.04
C GLU A 73 -10.69 -0.46 -12.53
N GLU A 74 -10.38 0.56 -13.33
CA GLU A 74 -10.53 0.56 -14.79
C GLU A 74 -9.76 -0.59 -15.45
N GLU A 75 -8.59 -0.94 -14.91
CA GLU A 75 -7.73 -2.01 -15.42
C GLU A 75 -7.98 -3.37 -14.75
N GLY A 76 -8.95 -3.50 -13.85
CA GLY A 76 -9.27 -4.76 -13.17
C GLY A 76 -8.11 -5.29 -12.29
N ALA A 77 -7.31 -4.37 -11.74
CA ALA A 77 -6.11 -4.64 -10.96
C ALA A 77 -6.35 -4.70 -9.44
N PHE A 78 -7.60 -4.71 -8.98
CA PHE A 78 -7.93 -5.03 -7.58
C PHE A 78 -7.63 -6.51 -7.26
N PRO A 79 -7.35 -6.86 -5.98
CA PRO A 79 -7.34 -5.97 -4.82
C PRO A 79 -6.13 -5.02 -4.78
N VAL A 80 -6.29 -3.86 -4.16
CA VAL A 80 -5.18 -2.97 -3.78
C VAL A 80 -4.82 -3.25 -2.32
N TRP A 81 -3.61 -3.70 -2.05
CA TRP A 81 -3.13 -4.02 -0.70
C TRP A 81 -2.13 -3.01 -0.21
N TRP A 82 -1.88 -2.96 1.10
CA TRP A 82 -0.87 -2.08 1.67
C TRP A 82 0.03 -2.78 2.68
N ILE A 83 1.19 -2.19 2.88
CA ILE A 83 2.16 -2.58 3.91
C ILE A 83 2.57 -1.35 4.72
N TRP A 84 2.98 -1.58 5.95
CA TRP A 84 3.63 -0.59 6.81
C TRP A 84 5.16 -0.69 6.67
N PRO A 85 5.92 0.40 6.96
CA PRO A 85 7.38 0.38 6.86
C PRO A 85 8.08 -0.72 7.68
N ASP A 86 7.56 -1.05 8.88
CA ASP A 86 8.09 -2.09 9.75
C ASP A 86 7.86 -3.52 9.21
N GLN A 87 6.86 -3.71 8.33
CA GLN A 87 6.58 -4.98 7.68
C GLN A 87 7.56 -5.32 6.54
N ILE A 88 8.40 -4.37 6.10
CA ILE A 88 9.32 -4.58 4.96
C ILE A 88 10.34 -5.67 5.26
N CYS A 89 10.95 -5.66 6.46
CA CYS A 89 11.99 -6.62 6.83
C CYS A 89 11.47 -8.06 6.76
N GLU A 90 10.24 -8.29 7.21
CA GLU A 90 9.58 -9.59 7.13
C GLU A 90 9.39 -10.05 5.68
N LEU A 91 8.98 -9.15 4.79
CA LEU A 91 8.78 -9.47 3.37
C LEU A 91 10.09 -9.82 2.66
N VAL A 92 11.16 -9.08 2.96
CA VAL A 92 12.48 -9.36 2.41
C VAL A 92 13.00 -10.72 2.89
N ALA A 93 12.83 -11.02 4.17
CA ALA A 93 13.22 -12.31 4.74
C ALA A 93 12.46 -13.48 4.10
N ARG A 94 11.13 -13.36 3.90
CA ARG A 94 10.30 -14.37 3.23
C ARG A 94 10.80 -14.67 1.81
N ARG A 95 11.23 -13.65 1.06
CA ARG A 95 11.75 -13.82 -0.31
C ARG A 95 13.09 -14.57 -0.34
N GLN A 96 13.94 -14.40 0.67
CA GLN A 96 15.24 -15.06 0.75
C GLN A 96 15.14 -16.53 1.23
N ALA A 97 14.06 -16.89 1.92
CA ALA A 97 13.84 -18.25 2.44
C ALA A 97 13.31 -19.26 1.40
N VAL A 98 12.93 -18.82 0.20
CA VAL A 98 12.48 -19.70 -0.88
C VAL A 98 13.69 -20.10 -1.74
N PRO A 99 14.14 -21.37 -1.73
CA PRO A 99 15.19 -21.81 -2.65
C PRO A 99 14.70 -21.70 -4.09
N ALA A 100 15.61 -21.28 -4.98
CA ALA A 100 15.37 -21.00 -6.40
C ALA A 100 14.81 -22.19 -7.18
#